data_AF-A0A0F7FS22-F1
#
_entry.id   AF-A0A0F7FS22-F1
#
_cell.length_a   1.000
_cell.length_b   1.000
_cell.length_c   1.000
_cell.angle_alpha   90.00
_cell.angle_beta   90.00
_cell.angle_gamma   90.00
#
_symmetry.space_group_name_H-M   'P 1'
#
loop_
_entity.id
_entity.type
_entity.pdbx_description
1 polymer ?
#
loop_
_entity_poly.entity_id
_entity_poly.type
_entity_poly.pdbx_seq_one_letter_code
_entity_poly.pdbx_strand_id
1 'polypeptide(L)'
;MRAVNLSPQVWVQTDAISGWAEEGDCLMCQRSGVLVMWLGPVVGFGRSRPFHACEPCATRLARWVRGAEPEPPAPTPRSGGETTHERRYEIAVNSVAAVTISGLLSLTSTAAGLWLGAR
;
A
#
# COMPACT_ATOMS: atom_id res chain seq x y z
N MET A 1 2.71 -10.74 -23.50
CA MET A 1 3.63 -9.60 -23.29
C MET A 1 2.77 -8.34 -23.31
N ARG A 2 2.66 -7.61 -22.19
CA ARG A 2 1.98 -6.31 -22.18
C ARG A 2 2.91 -5.31 -22.86
N ALA A 3 2.49 -4.73 -23.98
CA ALA A 3 3.17 -3.57 -24.53
C ALA A 3 3.13 -2.48 -23.46
N VAL A 4 4.29 -2.09 -22.95
CA VAL A 4 4.41 -0.91 -22.10
C VAL A 4 4.32 0.26 -23.06
N ASN A 5 3.14 0.89 -23.12
CA ASN A 5 2.93 2.11 -23.88
C ASN A 5 3.64 3.23 -23.12
N LEU A 6 4.89 3.51 -23.50
CA LEU A 6 5.68 4.60 -22.94
C LEU A 6 5.18 5.89 -23.60
N SER A 7 4.19 6.53 -22.98
CA SER A 7 3.83 7.90 -23.34
C SER A 7 5.09 8.77 -23.25
N PRO A 8 5.36 9.64 -24.23
CA PRO A 8 6.52 10.53 -24.16
C PRO A 8 6.39 11.43 -22.92
N GLN A 9 7.33 11.29 -21.99
CA GLN A 9 7.41 12.12 -20.81
C GLN A 9 8.21 13.38 -21.11
N VAL A 10 7.71 14.53 -20.67
CA VAL A 10 8.33 15.84 -20.83
C VAL A 10 8.59 16.43 -19.45
N TRP A 11 9.78 16.98 -19.23
CA TRP A 11 10.08 17.72 -18.01
C TRP A 11 9.39 19.09 -18.07
N VAL A 12 8.60 19.41 -17.05
CA VAL A 12 7.90 20.69 -16.89
C VAL A 12 8.42 21.39 -15.64
N GLN A 13 8.71 22.69 -15.76
CA GLN A 13 9.15 23.52 -14.65
C GLN A 13 8.45 24.88 -14.71
N THR A 14 7.86 25.28 -13.59
CA THR A 14 7.18 26.57 -13.38
C THR A 14 7.73 27.25 -12.13
N ASP A 15 7.19 28.41 -11.77
CA ASP A 15 7.46 29.11 -10.51
C ASP A 15 6.92 28.37 -9.27
N ALA A 16 5.94 27.48 -9.45
CA ALA A 16 5.23 26.82 -8.36
C ALA A 16 5.52 25.31 -8.26
N ILE A 17 5.84 24.65 -9.37
CA ILE A 17 5.95 23.20 -9.48
C ILE A 17 6.97 22.80 -10.54
N SER A 18 7.60 21.64 -10.35
CA SER A 18 8.42 20.99 -11.36
C SER A 18 8.19 19.48 -11.31
N GLY A 19 8.19 18.83 -12.48
CA GLY A 19 8.03 17.39 -12.55
C GLY A 19 7.88 16.87 -13.98
N TRP A 20 7.81 15.54 -14.10
CA TRP A 20 7.53 14.88 -15.36
C TRP A 20 6.03 14.96 -15.68
N ALA A 21 5.72 15.33 -16.92
CA ALA A 21 4.38 15.37 -17.47
C ALA A 21 4.26 14.41 -18.65
N GLU A 22 3.07 13.88 -18.85
CA GLU A 22 2.72 13.03 -20.00
C GLU A 22 1.34 13.46 -20.53
N GLU A 23 1.01 13.08 -21.76
CA GLU A 23 -0.34 13.32 -22.28
C GLU A 23 -1.36 12.46 -21.53
N GLY A 24 -2.45 13.09 -21.06
CA GLY A 24 -3.51 12.40 -20.35
C GLY A 24 -4.68 13.30 -19.99
N ASP A 25 -5.43 12.87 -18.97
CA ASP A 25 -6.65 13.53 -18.51
C ASP A 25 -6.40 14.30 -17.21
N CYS A 26 -6.74 15.59 -17.19
CA CYS A 26 -6.65 16.38 -15.98
C CYS A 26 -7.86 16.14 -15.08
N LEU A 27 -7.64 15.56 -13.90
CA LEU A 27 -8.72 15.22 -12.96
C LEU A 27 -9.36 16.43 -12.27
N MET A 28 -8.80 17.63 -12.39
CA MET A 28 -9.36 18.86 -11.82
C MET A 28 -10.25 19.63 -12.79
N CYS A 29 -9.80 19.83 -14.03
CA CYS A 29 -10.56 20.58 -15.05
C CYS A 29 -11.22 19.69 -16.12
N GLN A 30 -11.06 18.37 -16.03
CA GLN A 30 -11.63 17.36 -16.91
C GLN A 30 -11.27 17.49 -18.40
N ARG A 31 -10.20 18.22 -18.74
CA ARG A 31 -9.66 18.25 -20.10
C ARG A 31 -8.83 17.00 -20.38
N SER A 32 -9.03 16.41 -21.55
CA SER A 32 -8.30 15.26 -22.09
C SER A 32 -7.25 15.69 -23.12
N GLY A 33 -6.26 14.84 -23.39
CA GLY A 33 -5.22 15.11 -24.39
C GLY A 33 -4.33 16.31 -24.02
N VAL A 34 -4.18 16.57 -22.72
CA VAL A 34 -3.34 17.65 -22.19
C VAL A 34 -2.16 17.07 -21.46
N LEU A 35 -1.06 17.82 -21.37
CA LEU A 35 0.06 17.44 -20.52
C LEU A 35 -0.36 17.51 -19.05
N VAL A 36 -0.26 16.38 -18.37
CA VAL A 36 -0.59 16.22 -16.95
C VAL A 36 0.61 15.70 -16.17
N MET A 37 0.80 16.25 -14.98
CA MET A 37 1.81 15.79 -14.03
C MET A 37 1.19 14.87 -12.99
N TRP A 38 1.93 13.87 -12.55
CA TRP A 38 1.55 13.08 -11.38
C TRP A 38 1.78 13.89 -10.09
N LEU A 39 0.72 14.11 -9.32
CA LEU A 39 0.73 14.86 -8.06
C LEU A 39 0.74 13.97 -6.81
N GLY A 40 0.76 12.64 -6.99
CA GLY A 40 0.71 11.66 -5.92
C GLY A 40 -0.54 10.78 -5.96
N PRO A 41 -0.65 9.80 -5.05
CA PRO A 41 -1.84 8.99 -4.91
C PRO A 41 -2.93 9.72 -4.11
N VAL A 42 -4.18 9.62 -4.57
CA VAL A 42 -5.35 9.95 -3.75
C VAL A 42 -5.95 8.66 -3.22
N VAL A 43 -6.21 8.63 -1.91
CA VAL A 43 -6.75 7.46 -1.21
C VAL A 43 -8.17 7.75 -0.73
N GLY A 44 -9.09 6.84 -1.00
CA GLY A 44 -10.48 6.93 -0.54
C GLY A 44 -11.15 5.56 -0.62
N PHE A 45 -12.02 5.26 0.36
CA PHE A 45 -12.79 4.00 0.40
C PHE A 45 -11.93 2.73 0.24
N GLY A 46 -10.76 2.69 0.88
CA GLY A 46 -9.83 1.55 0.81
C GLY A 46 -9.16 1.37 -0.57
N ARG A 47 -9.19 2.37 -1.45
CA ARG A 47 -8.56 2.33 -2.77
C ARG A 47 -7.59 3.50 -2.94
N SER A 48 -6.50 3.27 -3.66
CA SER A 48 -5.58 4.32 -4.11
C SER A 48 -5.66 4.46 -5.65
N ARG A 49 -5.63 5.71 -6.13
CA ARG A 49 -5.57 6.03 -7.56
C ARG A 49 -4.56 7.15 -7.79
N PRO A 50 -3.83 7.15 -8.92
CA PRO A 50 -2.91 8.23 -9.22
C PRO A 50 -3.71 9.50 -9.56
N PHE A 51 -3.28 10.64 -9.01
CA PHE A 51 -3.89 11.93 -9.26
C PHE A 51 -3.02 12.74 -10.23
N HIS A 52 -3.54 12.97 -11.43
CA HIS A 52 -2.88 13.72 -12.48
C HIS A 52 -3.59 15.06 -12.75
N ALA A 53 -2.81 16.12 -12.95
CA ALA A 53 -3.35 17.45 -13.26
C ALA A 53 -2.50 18.21 -14.28
N CYS A 54 -3.16 19.02 -15.11
CA CYS A 54 -2.48 19.92 -16.04
C CYS A 54 -1.79 21.07 -15.28
N GLU A 55 -0.80 21.68 -15.94
CA GLU A 55 0.03 22.75 -15.34
C GLU A 55 -0.80 23.85 -14.64
N PRO A 56 -1.84 24.47 -15.24
CA PRO A 56 -2.57 25.55 -14.57
C PRO A 56 -3.30 25.09 -13.30
N CYS A 57 -3.80 23.85 -13.30
CA CYS A 57 -4.50 23.28 -12.16
C CYS A 57 -3.52 22.92 -11.03
N ALA A 58 -2.38 22.33 -11.39
CA ALA A 58 -1.34 21.98 -10.44
C ALA A 58 -0.68 23.23 -9.82
N THR A 59 -0.43 24.27 -10.62
CA THR A 59 0.07 25.58 -10.16
C THR A 59 -0.93 26.24 -9.19
N ARG A 60 -2.24 26.21 -9.50
CA ARG A 60 -3.27 26.72 -8.60
C ARG A 60 -3.29 25.97 -7.26
N LEU A 61 -3.22 24.63 -7.30
CA LEU A 61 -3.17 23.81 -6.09
C LEU A 61 -1.93 24.12 -5.26
N ALA A 62 -0.75 24.17 -5.88
CA ALA A 62 0.51 24.46 -5.19
C ALA A 62 0.49 25.83 -4.50
N ARG A 63 -0.07 26.86 -5.14
CA ARG A 63 -0.25 28.18 -4.53
C ARG A 63 -1.23 28.14 -3.35
N TRP A 64 -2.33 27.41 -3.47
CA TRP A 64 -3.28 27.23 -2.37
C TRP A 64 -2.64 26.53 -1.17
N VAL A 65 -1.91 25.42 -1.39
CA VAL A 65 -1.21 24.67 -0.33
C VAL A 65 -0.15 25.54 0.35
N ARG A 66 0.64 26.30 -0.41
CA ARG A 66 1.67 27.21 0.14
C ARG A 66 1.07 28.35 0.97
N GLY A 67 -0.18 28.72 0.72
CA GLY A 67 -0.90 29.74 1.50
C GLY A 67 -1.58 29.19 2.75
N ALA A 68 -1.63 27.87 2.96
CA ALA A 68 -2.19 27.28 4.16
C ALA A 68 -1.24 27.46 5.35
N GLU A 69 -1.78 27.82 6.51
CA GLU A 69 -1.02 27.82 7.76
C GLU A 69 -0.59 26.37 8.06
N PRO A 70 0.66 26.12 8.50
CA PRO A 70 1.10 24.78 8.86
C PRO A 70 0.21 24.25 9.99
N GLU A 71 -0.55 23.20 9.70
CA GLU A 71 -1.34 22.55 10.75
C GLU A 71 -0.38 21.97 11.81
N PRO A 72 -0.65 22.16 13.12
CA PRO A 72 0.07 21.44 14.15
C PRO A 72 0.02 19.95 13.81
N PRO A 73 1.12 19.19 13.98
CA PRO A 73 1.11 17.78 13.64
C PRO A 73 0.00 17.06 14.39
N ALA A 74 -1.12 16.82 13.70
CA ALA A 74 -2.22 16.06 14.26
C ALA A 74 -1.73 14.62 14.44
N PRO A 75 -2.01 13.97 15.58
CA PRO A 75 -1.71 12.57 15.73
C PRO A 75 -2.42 11.82 14.61
N THR A 76 -1.67 11.12 13.77
CA THR A 76 -2.23 10.28 12.71
C THR A 76 -3.13 9.26 13.41
N PRO A 77 -4.45 9.25 13.19
CA PRO A 77 -5.30 8.26 13.82
C PRO A 77 -4.85 6.90 13.33
N ARG A 78 -4.27 6.11 14.24
CA ARG A 78 -3.78 4.76 13.98
C ARG A 78 -4.99 3.84 13.84
N SER A 79 -5.71 3.93 12.73
CA SER A 79 -6.70 2.92 12.34
C SER A 79 -5.98 1.72 11.72
N GLY A 80 -5.01 1.15 12.44
CA GLY A 80 -4.43 -0.16 12.13
C GLY A 80 -5.34 -1.23 12.70
N GLY A 81 -5.67 -2.26 11.92
CA GLY A 81 -6.58 -3.34 12.29
C GLY A 81 -6.03 -4.27 13.38
N GLU A 82 -5.89 -3.72 14.59
CA GLU A 82 -5.32 -4.37 15.78
C GLU A 82 -6.10 -5.65 16.12
N THR A 83 -7.42 -5.64 15.93
CA THR A 83 -8.29 -6.79 16.22
C THR A 83 -8.07 -8.01 15.31
N THR A 84 -7.55 -7.82 14.09
CA THR A 84 -7.30 -8.94 13.16
C THR A 84 -5.91 -9.55 13.26
N HIS A 85 -4.92 -8.79 13.74
CA HIS A 85 -3.54 -9.29 13.84
C HIS A 85 -3.35 -10.18 15.07
N GLU A 86 -3.89 -9.75 16.23
CA GLU A 86 -3.85 -10.50 17.47
C GLU A 86 -4.56 -11.86 17.36
N ARG A 87 -5.74 -11.87 16.72
CA ARG A 87 -6.49 -13.11 16.46
C ARG A 87 -5.76 -14.10 15.55
N ARG A 88 -4.99 -13.62 14.55
CA ARG A 88 -4.18 -14.48 13.68
C ARG A 88 -2.95 -15.03 14.39
N TYR A 89 -2.36 -14.26 15.30
CA TYR A 89 -1.21 -14.70 16.09
C TYR A 89 -1.59 -15.85 17.03
N GLU A 90 -2.71 -15.75 17.75
CA GLU A 90 -3.17 -16.84 18.61
C GLU A 90 -3.47 -18.13 17.82
N ILE A 91 -4.09 -18.02 16.64
CA ILE A 91 -4.36 -19.17 15.77
C ILE A 91 -3.03 -19.84 15.34
N ALA A 92 -2.02 -19.04 14.97
CA ALA A 92 -0.71 -19.56 14.57
C ALA A 92 -0.02 -20.28 15.74
N VAL A 93 0.01 -19.69 16.93
CA VAL A 93 0.63 -20.27 18.13
C VAL A 93 -0.04 -21.59 18.52
N ASN A 94 -1.37 -21.64 18.52
CA ASN A 94 -2.12 -22.85 18.86
C ASN A 94 -1.85 -24.00 17.86
N SER A 95 -1.69 -23.67 16.56
CA SER A 95 -1.40 -24.69 15.54
C SER A 95 0.00 -25.30 15.70
N VAL A 96 1.01 -24.49 16.00
CA VAL A 96 2.40 -24.96 16.21
C VAL A 96 2.48 -25.85 17.45
N ALA A 97 1.82 -25.45 18.55
CA ALA A 97 1.73 -26.24 19.77
C ALA A 97 1.04 -27.60 19.52
N ALA A 98 -0.06 -27.61 18.76
CA ALA A 98 -0.77 -28.85 18.43
C ALA A 98 0.10 -29.83 17.60
N VAL A 99 0.84 -29.33 16.61
CA VAL A 99 1.73 -30.15 15.78
C VAL A 99 2.89 -30.72 16.60
N THR A 100 3.51 -29.92 17.46
CA THR A 100 4.62 -30.39 18.31
C THR A 100 4.18 -31.45 19.32
N ILE A 101 3.04 -31.25 19.99
CA ILE A 101 2.49 -32.24 20.93
C ILE A 101 2.16 -33.55 20.19
N SER A 102 1.53 -33.47 19.03
CA SER A 102 1.17 -34.66 18.23
C SER A 102 2.40 -35.42 17.73
N GLY A 103 3.45 -34.70 17.33
CA GLY A 103 4.73 -35.29 16.94
C GLY A 103 5.41 -36.03 18.09
N LEU A 104 5.46 -35.43 19.28
CA LEU A 104 6.03 -36.06 20.48
C LEU A 104 5.26 -37.33 20.88
N LEU A 105 3.93 -37.28 20.87
CA LEU A 105 3.10 -38.45 21.18
C LEU A 105 3.35 -39.59 20.18
N SER A 106 3.40 -39.28 18.88
CA SER A 106 3.67 -40.27 17.83
C SER A 106 5.03 -40.94 18.01
N LEU A 107 6.07 -40.17 18.34
CA LEU A 107 7.42 -40.68 18.61
C LEU A 107 7.43 -41.62 19.82
N THR A 108 6.75 -41.26 20.91
CA THR A 108 6.67 -42.13 22.10
C THR A 108 5.92 -43.43 21.82
N SER A 109 4.85 -43.41 21.02
CA SER A 109 4.13 -44.64 20.64
C SER A 109 4.98 -45.58 19.78
N THR A 110 5.75 -45.05 18.82
CA THR A 110 6.66 -45.89 18.01
C THR A 110 7.79 -46.50 18.84
N ALA A 111 8.36 -45.76 19.78
CA ALA A 111 9.39 -46.28 20.69
C ALA A 111 8.84 -47.37 21.61
N ALA A 112 7.63 -47.19 22.16
CA ALA A 112 6.98 -48.21 22.99
C ALA A 112 6.61 -49.48 22.21
N GLY A 113 6.13 -49.33 20.96
CA GLY A 113 5.82 -50.46 20.08
C GLY A 113 7.06 -51.29 19.73
N LEU A 114 8.20 -50.64 19.45
CA LEU A 114 9.47 -51.32 19.19
C LEU A 114 10.00 -52.05 20.43
N TRP A 115 9.79 -51.50 21.63
CA TRP A 115 10.27 -52.10 22.88
C TRP A 115 9.46 -53.33 23.32
N LEU A 116 8.15 -53.33 23.06
CA LEU A 116 7.26 -54.45 23.38
C LEU A 116 7.28 -55.56 22.31
N GLY A 117 7.62 -55.24 21.05
CA GLY A 117 7.75 -56.22 19.97
C GLY A 117 9.12 -56.91 19.87
N ALA A 118 10.13 -56.42 20.61
CA ALA A 118 11.48 -57.00 20.66
C ALA A 118 11.68 -58.00 21.81
N ARG A 119 10.59 -58.46 22.44
CA ARG A 119 10.57 -59.41 23.55
C ARG A 119 9.75 -60.64 23.17
#